data_AF-A0A2X4VGU1-F1
#
_entry.id   AF-A0A2X4VGU1-F1
#
_cell.length_a   1.000
_cell.length_b   1.000
_cell.length_c   1.000
_cell.angle_alpha   90.00
_cell.angle_beta   90.00
_cell.angle_gamma   90.00
#
_symmetry.space_group_name_H-M   'P 1'
#
loop_
_entity.id
_entity.type
_entity.pdbx_description
1 polymer ?
#
loop_
_entity_poly.entity_id
_entity_poly.type
_entity_poly.pdbx_seq_one_letter_code
_entity_poly.pdbx_strand_id
1 'polypeptide(L)' 'MSKEDLLLKIEKNRQEMVELGLAFSFIDERVIRISDHLDKLLNMYQALTIDIKRQ' A
#
# COMPACT_ATOMS: atom_id res chain seq x y z
N MET A 1 -9.67 -11.58 -4.11
CA MET A 1 -9.41 -10.14 -4.31
C MET A 1 -8.76 -10.00 -5.67
N SER A 2 -9.33 -9.19 -6.55
CA SER A 2 -8.76 -8.96 -7.89
C SER A 2 -7.52 -8.06 -7.81
N LYS A 3 -6.80 -7.95 -8.93
CA LYS A 3 -5.64 -7.05 -9.05
C LYS A 3 -6.08 -5.59 -8.92
N GLU A 4 -7.24 -5.27 -9.49
CA GLU A 4 -7.88 -3.96 -9.47
C GLU A 4 -8.31 -3.58 -8.05
N ASP A 5 -8.90 -4.50 -7.30
CA ASP A 5 -9.26 -4.29 -5.89
C ASP A 5 -8.01 -3.98 -5.04
N LEU A 6 -6.90 -4.68 -5.33
CA LEU A 6 -5.65 -4.48 -4.62
C LEU A 6 -5.02 -3.12 -4.95
N LEU A 7 -5.06 -2.69 -6.21
CA LEU A 7 -4.62 -1.35 -6.62
C LEU A 7 -5.43 -0.25 -5.94
N LEU A 8 -6.76 -0.38 -5.90
CA LEU A 8 -7.62 0.56 -5.20
C LEU A 8 -7.27 0.65 -3.71
N LYS A 9 -6.98 -0.49 -3.07
CA LYS A 9 -6.59 -0.53 -1.66
C LYS A 9 -5.22 0.08 -1.39
N ILE A 10 -4.26 -0.13 -2.30
CA ILE A 10 -2.93 0.51 -2.26
C ILE A 10 -3.10 2.02 -2.35
N GLU A 11 -3.84 2.53 -3.33
CA GLU A 11 -3.99 3.96 -3.54
C GLU A 11 -4.71 4.63 -2.35
N LYS A 12 -5.74 3.99 -1.81
CA LYS A 12 -6.41 4.46 -0.59
C LYS A 12 -5.45 4.57 0.60
N ASN A 13 -4.63 3.54 0.85
CA ASN A 13 -3.65 3.56 1.95
C ASN A 13 -2.56 4.61 1.72
N ARG A 14 -2.10 4.75 0.47
CA ARG A 14 -1.10 5.77 0.10
C ARG A 14 -1.63 7.18 0.39
N GLN A 15 -2.89 7.44 0.04
CA GLN A 15 -3.51 8.73 0.29
C GLN A 15 -3.65 9.01 1.79
N GLU A 16 -4.13 8.03 2.57
CA GLU A 16 -4.24 8.16 4.03
C GLU A 16 -2.88 8.40 4.71
N MET A 17 -1.82 7.72 4.25
CA MET A 17 -0.45 7.93 4.73
C MET A 17 0.03 9.37 4.48
N VAL A 18 -0.23 9.90 3.28
CA VAL A 18 0.16 11.26 2.91
C VAL A 18 -0.63 12.28 3.71
N GLU A 19 -1.94 12.12 3.84
CA GLU A 19 -2.80 13.02 4.61
C GLU A 19 -2.36 13.08 6.09
N LEU A 20 -2.08 11.92 6.70
CA LEU A 20 -1.57 11.86 8.08
C LEU A 20 -0.14 12.38 8.22
N GLY A 21 0.74 12.08 7.27
CA GLY A 21 2.12 12.55 7.26
C GLY A 21 2.21 14.07 7.15
N LEU A 22 1.32 14.68 6.37
CA LEU A 22 1.19 16.13 6.23
C LEU A 22 0.53 16.78 7.47
N ALA A 23 -0.46 16.11 8.09
CA ALA A 23 -1.16 16.64 9.26
C ALA A 23 -0.32 16.57 10.55
N PHE A 24 0.56 15.58 10.67
CA PHE A 24 1.35 15.32 11.88
C PHE A 24 2.85 15.33 11.58
N SER A 25 3.37 14.19 11.14
CA SER A 25 4.75 13.98 10.68
C SER A 25 4.87 12.57 10.13
N PHE A 26 5.83 12.33 9.23
CA PHE A 26 6.08 10.99 8.71
C PHE A 26 6.70 10.02 9.73
N ILE A 27 7.14 10.51 10.89
CA ILE A 27 7.58 9.67 12.02
C ILE A 27 6.45 9.31 12.99
N ASP A 28 5.22 9.80 12.75
CA ASP A 28 4.06 9.43 13.56
C ASP A 28 3.81 7.93 13.46
N GLU A 29 3.58 7.26 14.59
CA GLU A 29 3.39 5.81 14.65
C GLU A 29 2.26 5.33 13.73
N ARG A 30 1.22 6.14 13.53
CA ARG A 30 0.11 5.82 12.62
C ARG A 30 0.57 5.82 11.17
N VAL A 31 1.42 6.77 10.79
CA VAL A 31 2.01 6.86 9.45
C VAL A 31 2.94 5.67 9.21
N ILE A 32 3.73 5.29 10.21
CA ILE A 32 4.60 4.11 10.15
C ILE A 32 3.77 2.83 9.96
N ARG A 33 2.69 2.65 10.73
CA ARG A 33 1.79 1.48 10.59
C ARG A 33 1.13 1.41 9.21
N ILE A 34 0.74 2.56 8.65
CA ILE A 34 0.17 2.59 7.29
C ILE A 34 1.24 2.28 6.25
N SER A 35 2.47 2.77 6.43
CA SER A 35 3.61 2.42 5.58
C SER A 35 3.87 0.91 5.57
N ASP A 36 3.91 0.27 6.75
CA ASP A 36 4.05 -1.18 6.87
C ASP A 36 2.91 -1.95 6.19
N HIS A 37 1.68 -1.42 6.23
CA HIS A 37 0.55 -2.02 5.54
C HIS A 37 0.66 -1.85 4.03
N LEU A 38 1.09 -0.67 3.56
CA LEU A 38 1.29 -0.36 2.16
C LEU A 38 2.33 -1.29 1.53
N ASP A 39 3.45 -1.53 2.22
CA ASP A 39 4.48 -2.48 1.78
C ASP A 39 3.93 -3.90 1.60
N LYS A 40 3.08 -4.37 2.53
CA LYS A 40 2.43 -5.69 2.40
C LYS A 40 1.53 -5.75 1.17
N LEU A 41 0.75 -4.71 0.91
CA LEU A 41 -0.14 -4.64 -0.26
C LEU A 41 0.66 -4.59 -1.57
N LEU A 42 1.76 -3.83 -1.60
CA LEU A 42 2.65 -3.76 -2.75
C LEU A 42 3.31 -5.11 -3.03
N ASN A 43 3.76 -5.82 -2.00
CA ASN A 43 4.33 -7.17 -2.12
C ASN A 43 3.30 -8.17 -2.67
N MET A 44 2.05 -8.12 -2.18
CA MET A 44 0.97 -8.95 -2.74
C MET A 44 0.72 -8.65 -4.22
N TYR A 45 0.74 -7.37 -4.60
CA TYR A 45 0.52 -6.95 -5.98
C TYR A 45 1.66 -7.37 -6.90
N GLN A 46 2.90 -7.26 -6.43
CA GLN A 46 4.07 -7.75 -7.14
C GLN A 46 4.01 -9.26 -7.33
N ALA A 47 3.67 -10.04 -6.30
CA ALA A 47 3.52 -11.50 -6.41
C ALA A 47 2.50 -11.87 -7.50
N LEU A 48 1.31 -11.25 -7.48
CA LEU A 48 0.28 -11.47 -8.49
C LEU A 48 0.74 -11.06 -9.91
N THR A 49 1.58 -10.03 -10.03
CA THR A 49 2.06 -9.54 -11.33
C THR A 49 3.21 -10.40 -11.87
N ILE A 50 4.07 -10.92 -11.01
CA ILE A 50 5.21 -11.79 -11.38
C ILE A 50 4.70 -13.17 -11.78
N ASP A 51 3.70 -13.73 -11.09
CA ASP A 51 3.13 -15.04 -11.42
C ASP A 51 2.51 -15.06 -12.83
N ILE A 52 1.91 -13.95 -13.27
CA ILE A 52 1.34 -13.84 -14.63
C ILE A 52 2.41 -13.76 -15.73
N LYS A 53 3.64 -13.31 -15.41
CA LYS A 53 4.73 -13.22 -16.40
C LYS A 53 5.50 -14.54 -16.58
N ARG A 54 5.24 -15.54 -15.74
CA ARG A 54 5.92 -16.86 -15.77
C ARG A 54 5.05 -17.99 -16.33
N GLN A 55 3.78 -17.73 -16.69
CA GLN A 55 2.92 -18.64 -17.47
C GLN A 55 2.95 -18.25 -18.94
#